data_AF-T1BEC5-F1
#
_entry.id   AF-T1BEC5-F1
#
_cell.length_a   1.000
_cell.length_b   1.000
_cell.length_c   1.000
_cell.angle_alpha   90.00
_cell.angle_beta   90.00
_cell.angle_gamma   90.00
#
_symmetry.space_group_name_H-M   'P 1'
#
loop_
_entity.id
_entity.type
_entity.pdbx_description
1 polymer ?
#
loop_
_entity_poly.entity_id
_entity_poly.type
_entity_poly.pdbx_seq_one_letter_code
_entity_poly.pdbx_strand_id
1 'polypeptide(L)'
;ESLGHGIAPVGVSGGPDLTAILRARISDPREMVRFAERFFTSIGFEPLPATFWERSMFIRPKDREVVCHASAWDVDFDRDVRIKMCIEATGEEFQVIHHELGHTYYQVACRQQPFLFRDSAHDGFHEALGDLIGLSVTPAYLTRIGLREAGATPPSPIGTLLRIALDKVPFLPFSVAVDRWR
;
A
#
# COMPACT_ATOMS: atom_id res chain seq x y z
N GLU A 1 6.84 -12.00 -7.91
CA GLU A 1 7.84 -11.91 -8.99
C GLU A 1 7.15 -11.48 -10.26
N SER A 2 7.24 -10.20 -10.60
CA SER A 2 6.94 -9.57 -11.90
C SER A 2 6.94 -8.07 -11.63
N LEU A 3 8.08 -7.44 -11.40
CA LEU A 3 8.87 -6.78 -12.44
C LEU A 3 10.34 -6.74 -12.01
N GLY A 4 11.29 -7.15 -12.85
CA GLY A 4 12.70 -6.81 -12.64
C GLY A 4 13.77 -7.88 -12.89
N HIS A 5 13.43 -9.09 -13.33
CA HIS A 5 14.47 -10.11 -13.59
C HIS A 5 15.40 -9.77 -14.77
N GLY A 6 15.03 -8.82 -15.65
CA GLY A 6 15.81 -8.48 -16.85
C GLY A 6 16.64 -7.19 -16.80
N ILE A 7 16.53 -6.36 -15.75
CA ILE A 7 17.14 -5.00 -15.70
C ILE A 7 17.85 -4.76 -14.34
N ALA A 8 18.08 -5.80 -13.54
CA ALA A 8 18.84 -5.66 -12.31
C ALA A 8 20.29 -5.23 -12.65
N PRO A 9 20.86 -4.22 -11.97
CA PRO A 9 22.26 -3.85 -12.19
C PRO A 9 23.17 -5.02 -11.85
N VAL A 10 24.22 -5.22 -12.66
CA VAL A 10 25.21 -6.29 -12.42
C VAL A 10 25.78 -6.16 -11.01
N GLY A 11 25.73 -7.25 -10.24
CA GLY A 11 26.28 -7.31 -8.88
C GLY A 11 25.37 -6.76 -7.77
N VAL A 12 24.12 -6.40 -8.07
CA VAL A 12 23.14 -6.00 -7.05
C VAL A 12 22.34 -7.22 -6.60
N SER A 13 22.62 -7.72 -5.40
CA SER A 13 21.70 -8.64 -4.72
C SER A 13 20.47 -7.86 -4.24
N GLY A 14 19.28 -8.36 -4.57
CA GLY A 14 18.06 -7.91 -3.93
C GLY A 14 18.17 -8.11 -2.42
N GLY A 15 17.70 -7.14 -1.62
CA GLY A 15 17.53 -7.36 -0.19
C GLY A 15 16.64 -8.59 0.09
N PRO A 16 16.57 -9.06 1.35
CA PRO A 16 15.76 -10.23 1.70
C PRO A 16 14.33 -10.10 1.15
N ASP A 17 13.86 -11.16 0.50
CA ASP A 17 12.55 -11.17 -0.15
C ASP A 17 11.44 -11.08 0.90
N LEU A 18 10.88 -9.89 1.05
CA LEU A 18 9.75 -9.63 1.94
C LEU A 18 8.59 -10.59 1.64
N THR A 19 8.39 -11.00 0.39
CA THR A 19 7.37 -11.99 0.02
C THR A 19 7.61 -13.33 0.70
N ALA A 20 8.84 -13.86 0.66
CA ALA A 20 9.19 -15.10 1.35
C ALA A 20 8.96 -15.01 2.87
N ILE A 21 9.31 -13.87 3.48
CA ILE A 21 9.08 -13.63 4.92
C ILE A 21 7.58 -13.59 5.23
N LEU A 22 6.79 -12.87 4.44
CA LEU A 22 5.35 -12.76 4.63
C LEU A 22 4.66 -14.11 4.45
N ARG A 23 4.98 -14.87 3.40
CA ARG A 23 4.45 -16.23 3.17
C ARG A 23 4.78 -17.20 4.30
N ALA A 24 5.96 -17.07 4.89
CA ALA A 24 6.37 -17.94 5.99
C ALA A 24 5.72 -17.58 7.34
N ARG A 25 5.36 -16.30 7.55
CA ARG A 25 4.93 -15.80 8.86
C ARG A 25 3.45 -15.44 8.95
N ILE A 26 2.82 -15.09 7.84
CA ILE A 26 1.45 -14.59 7.81
C ILE A 26 0.53 -15.65 7.23
N SER A 27 -0.46 -16.05 8.03
CA SER A 27 -1.49 -17.01 7.64
C SER A 27 -2.85 -16.35 7.39
N ASP A 28 -3.15 -15.24 8.07
CA ASP A 28 -4.31 -14.38 7.79
C ASP A 28 -3.85 -13.08 7.09
N PRO A 29 -4.28 -12.80 5.85
CA PRO A 29 -3.95 -11.56 5.16
C PRO A 29 -4.29 -10.28 5.93
N ARG A 30 -5.26 -10.32 6.87
CA ARG A 30 -5.56 -9.20 7.76
C ARG A 30 -4.38 -8.77 8.62
N GLU A 31 -3.42 -9.65 8.91
CA GLU A 31 -2.23 -9.30 9.67
C GLU A 31 -1.37 -8.24 8.95
N MET A 32 -1.31 -8.30 7.61
CA MET A 32 -0.63 -7.28 6.80
C MET A 32 -1.30 -5.92 6.95
N VAL A 33 -2.63 -5.90 6.97
CA VAL A 33 -3.42 -4.68 7.21
C VAL A 33 -3.18 -4.14 8.61
N ARG A 34 -3.03 -5.01 9.62
CA ARG A 34 -2.68 -4.57 10.98
C ARG A 34 -1.28 -3.95 11.07
N PHE A 35 -0.31 -4.41 10.26
CA PHE A 35 0.99 -3.72 10.18
C PHE A 35 0.82 -2.30 9.64
N ALA A 36 0.03 -2.14 8.59
CA ALA A 36 -0.25 -0.83 8.01
C ALA A 36 -1.05 0.08 8.98
N GLU A 37 -2.08 -0.42 9.66
CA GLU A 37 -2.78 0.34 10.71
C GLU A 37 -1.82 0.78 11.84
N ARG A 38 -0.88 -0.09 12.25
CA ARG A 38 0.15 0.27 13.23
C ARG A 38 1.06 1.40 12.77
N PHE A 39 1.32 1.53 11.48
CA PHE A 39 2.06 2.67 10.95
C PHE A 39 1.32 3.98 11.24
N PHE A 40 0.02 4.05 10.90
CA PHE A 40 -0.77 5.26 11.11
C PHE A 40 -0.99 5.59 12.59
N THR A 41 -1.27 4.59 13.42
CA THR A 41 -1.41 4.79 14.86
C THR A 41 -0.09 5.22 15.51
N SER A 42 1.07 4.79 14.98
CA SER A 42 2.39 5.26 15.47
C SER A 42 2.67 6.74 15.20
N ILE A 43 1.97 7.36 14.25
CA ILE A 43 2.08 8.79 13.93
C ILE A 43 0.88 9.61 14.40
N GLY A 44 0.06 9.05 15.31
CA GLY A 44 -0.98 9.78 16.05
C GLY A 44 -2.40 9.70 15.49
N PHE A 45 -2.66 8.85 14.49
CA PHE A 45 -4.04 8.58 14.07
C PHE A 45 -4.72 7.57 14.99
N GLU A 46 -6.05 7.62 15.05
CA GLU A 46 -6.86 6.63 15.78
C GLU A 46 -6.85 5.26 15.06
N PRO A 47 -7.04 4.15 15.79
CA PRO A 47 -7.27 2.85 15.16
C PRO A 47 -8.52 2.86 14.27
N LEU A 48 -8.55 1.98 13.28
CA LEU A 48 -9.73 1.82 12.42
C LEU A 48 -10.88 1.20 13.22
N PRO A 49 -12.14 1.59 12.93
CA PRO A 49 -13.29 1.10 13.67
C PRO A 49 -13.48 -0.41 13.47
N ALA A 50 -14.16 -1.09 14.40
CA ALA A 50 -14.47 -2.52 14.28
C ALA A 50 -15.18 -2.85 12.94
N THR A 51 -16.06 -1.95 12.48
CA THR A 51 -16.76 -2.06 11.20
C THR A 51 -15.83 -2.16 10.00
N PHE A 52 -14.65 -1.53 10.03
CA PHE A 52 -13.65 -1.68 8.97
C PHE A 52 -13.23 -3.14 8.83
N TRP A 53 -12.94 -3.80 9.95
CA TRP A 53 -12.49 -5.20 9.97
C TRP A 53 -13.60 -6.20 9.66
N GLU A 54 -14.84 -5.87 10.05
CA GLU A 54 -16.01 -6.70 9.82
C GLU A 54 -16.54 -6.62 8.38
N ARG A 55 -16.43 -5.44 7.74
CA ARG A 55 -17.11 -5.13 6.47
C ARG A 55 -16.19 -5.01 5.26
N SER A 56 -14.88 -4.85 5.46
CA SER A 56 -13.91 -4.84 4.35
C SER A 56 -13.76 -6.22 3.71
N MET A 57 -13.42 -6.22 2.42
CA MET A 57 -13.07 -7.43 1.70
C MET A 57 -11.55 -7.54 1.62
N PHE A 58 -10.98 -8.44 2.44
CA PHE A 58 -9.54 -8.71 2.47
C PHE A 58 -9.15 -9.95 1.64
N ILE A 59 -10.10 -10.84 1.39
CA ILE A 59 -9.90 -12.13 0.74
C ILE A 59 -10.97 -12.27 -0.35
N ARG A 60 -10.59 -12.84 -1.48
CA ARG A 60 -11.54 -13.14 -2.55
C ARG A 60 -12.64 -14.10 -2.04
N PRO A 61 -13.92 -13.72 -2.12
CA PRO A 61 -15.03 -14.62 -1.78
C PRO A 61 -15.08 -15.81 -2.75
N LYS A 62 -15.49 -16.98 -2.26
CA LYS A 62 -15.62 -18.20 -3.08
C LYS A 62 -17.00 -18.34 -3.76
N ASP A 63 -17.98 -17.59 -3.28
CA ASP A 63 -19.39 -17.66 -3.65
C ASP A 63 -19.80 -16.67 -4.75
N ARG A 64 -18.90 -15.78 -5.17
CA ARG A 64 -19.21 -14.74 -6.16
C ARG A 64 -17.97 -14.17 -6.84
N GLU A 65 -18.18 -13.62 -8.03
CA GLU A 65 -17.16 -12.84 -8.74
C GLU A 65 -17.02 -11.43 -8.17
N VAL A 66 -15.78 -10.94 -8.13
CA VAL A 66 -15.44 -9.60 -7.62
C VAL A 66 -14.30 -8.99 -8.42
N VAL A 67 -14.24 -7.66 -8.42
CA VAL A 67 -13.06 -6.93 -8.91
C VAL A 67 -12.03 -6.89 -7.79
N CYS A 68 -10.87 -7.51 -8.00
CA CYS A 68 -9.79 -7.58 -7.00
C CYS A 68 -8.90 -6.34 -6.95
N HIS A 69 -8.97 -5.43 -7.94
CA HIS A 69 -8.19 -4.19 -7.92
C HIS A 69 -8.42 -3.44 -6.60
N ALA A 70 -7.33 -3.10 -5.92
CA ALA A 70 -7.38 -2.48 -4.61
C ALA A 70 -8.11 -1.13 -4.67
N SER A 71 -8.79 -0.79 -3.57
CA SER A 71 -9.53 0.47 -3.42
C SER A 71 -9.97 0.67 -1.98
N ALA A 72 -9.96 1.91 -1.53
CA ALA A 72 -10.55 2.38 -0.27
C ALA A 72 -11.90 3.09 -0.50
N TRP A 73 -12.83 2.93 0.44
CA TRP A 73 -14.22 3.36 0.28
C TRP A 73 -14.74 3.99 1.56
N ASP A 74 -15.39 5.15 1.46
CA ASP A 74 -16.16 5.81 2.50
C ASP A 74 -17.66 5.71 2.21
N VAL A 75 -18.31 4.66 2.73
CA VAL A 75 -19.68 4.29 2.31
C VAL A 75 -20.74 5.27 2.81
N ASP A 76 -20.53 5.87 3.99
CA ASP A 76 -21.46 6.80 4.64
C ASP A 76 -20.89 8.22 4.81
N PHE A 77 -19.70 8.48 4.26
CA PHE A 77 -18.94 9.72 4.42
C PHE A 77 -18.63 10.12 5.89
N ASP A 78 -18.72 9.20 6.86
CA ASP A 78 -18.34 9.43 8.26
C ASP A 78 -17.46 8.32 8.83
N ARG A 79 -18.02 7.15 9.16
CA ARG A 79 -17.29 6.08 9.89
C ARG A 79 -17.34 4.72 9.22
N ASP A 80 -18.14 4.53 8.19
CA ASP A 80 -18.17 3.28 7.42
C ASP A 80 -17.11 3.31 6.31
N VAL A 81 -15.85 3.28 6.73
CA VAL A 81 -14.70 3.14 5.83
C VAL A 81 -14.33 1.68 5.64
N ARG A 82 -13.92 1.32 4.43
CA ARG A 82 -13.62 -0.06 4.04
C ARG A 82 -12.48 -0.11 3.01
N ILE A 83 -11.78 -1.23 2.97
CA ILE A 83 -10.95 -1.60 1.82
C ILE A 83 -11.54 -2.79 1.07
N LYS A 84 -11.26 -2.84 -0.24
CA LYS A 84 -11.67 -3.95 -1.11
C LYS A 84 -10.48 -4.42 -1.94
N MET A 85 -9.84 -5.50 -1.50
CA MET A 85 -8.65 -6.10 -2.09
C MET A 85 -8.64 -7.62 -1.92
N CYS A 86 -8.00 -8.33 -2.84
CA CYS A 86 -7.78 -9.77 -2.76
C CYS A 86 -6.35 -10.03 -2.31
N ILE A 87 -6.08 -9.86 -1.01
CA ILE A 87 -4.71 -9.79 -0.50
C ILE A 87 -4.00 -11.12 -0.66
N GLU A 88 -2.82 -11.05 -1.26
CA GLU A 88 -1.82 -12.11 -1.26
C GLU A 88 -0.64 -11.74 -0.35
N ALA A 89 -0.01 -12.74 0.27
CA ALA A 89 1.14 -12.52 1.16
C ALA A 89 2.42 -12.17 0.35
N THR A 90 2.46 -10.98 -0.26
CA THR A 90 3.59 -10.50 -1.06
C THR A 90 4.07 -9.14 -0.59
N GLY A 91 5.34 -8.83 -0.89
CA GLY A 91 5.91 -7.52 -0.56
C GLY A 91 5.26 -6.37 -1.33
N GLU A 92 4.72 -6.64 -2.52
CA GLU A 92 3.97 -5.69 -3.34
C GLU A 92 2.61 -5.37 -2.71
N GLU A 93 1.83 -6.40 -2.37
CA GLU A 93 0.57 -6.26 -1.64
C GLU A 93 0.76 -5.54 -0.30
N PHE A 94 1.88 -5.79 0.39
CA PHE A 94 2.20 -5.07 1.62
C PHE A 94 2.34 -3.56 1.40
N GLN A 95 2.92 -3.12 0.28
CA GLN A 95 3.00 -1.70 -0.08
C GLN A 95 1.64 -1.14 -0.53
N VAL A 96 0.89 -1.91 -1.33
CA VAL A 96 -0.47 -1.52 -1.76
C VAL A 96 -1.38 -1.32 -0.56
N ILE A 97 -1.36 -2.21 0.44
CA ILE A 97 -2.12 -2.04 1.68
C ILE A 97 -1.79 -0.72 2.38
N HIS A 98 -0.51 -0.33 2.43
CA HIS A 98 -0.10 0.96 3.02
C HIS A 98 -0.65 2.15 2.22
N HIS A 99 -0.64 2.06 0.89
CA HIS A 99 -1.22 3.05 -0.02
C HIS A 99 -2.74 3.21 0.21
N GLU A 100 -3.49 2.10 0.22
CA GLU A 100 -4.95 2.09 0.40
C GLU A 100 -5.38 2.56 1.79
N LEU A 101 -4.59 2.25 2.82
CA LEU A 101 -4.84 2.81 4.15
C LEU A 101 -4.54 4.31 4.18
N GLY A 102 -3.65 4.82 3.33
CA GLY A 102 -3.48 6.26 3.09
C GLY A 102 -4.78 6.93 2.68
N HIS A 103 -5.49 6.37 1.70
CA HIS A 103 -6.81 6.86 1.31
C HIS A 103 -7.84 6.74 2.43
N THR A 104 -7.88 5.60 3.12
CA THR A 104 -8.81 5.34 4.23
C THR A 104 -8.63 6.38 5.35
N TYR A 105 -7.38 6.63 5.76
CA TYR A 105 -7.08 7.60 6.81
C TYR A 105 -7.33 9.04 6.37
N TYR A 106 -7.14 9.35 5.08
CA TYR A 106 -7.51 10.64 4.53
C TYR A 106 -9.02 10.89 4.60
N GLN A 107 -9.84 9.91 4.19
CA GLN A 107 -11.30 9.96 4.30
C GLN A 107 -11.74 10.20 5.75
N VAL A 108 -11.16 9.46 6.71
CA VAL A 108 -11.45 9.65 8.14
C VAL A 108 -11.03 11.04 8.63
N ALA A 109 -9.90 11.58 8.15
CA ALA A 109 -9.44 12.92 8.54
C ALA A 109 -10.36 14.03 8.03
N CYS A 110 -10.93 13.87 6.83
CA CYS A 110 -11.82 14.85 6.22
C CYS A 110 -13.30 14.72 6.66
N ARG A 111 -13.69 13.68 7.42
CA ARG A 111 -15.10 13.40 7.76
C ARG A 111 -15.86 14.53 8.46
N GLN A 112 -15.15 15.44 9.14
CA GLN A 112 -15.76 16.58 9.83
C GLN A 112 -15.95 17.81 8.94
N GLN A 113 -15.39 17.81 7.73
CA GLN A 113 -15.61 18.88 6.76
C GLN A 113 -17.08 18.89 6.31
N PRO A 114 -17.60 20.03 5.81
CA PRO A 114 -18.89 20.05 5.13
C PRO A 114 -18.89 19.04 3.98
N PHE A 115 -20.03 18.41 3.70
CA PHE A 115 -20.12 17.28 2.77
C PHE A 115 -19.39 17.49 1.44
N LEU A 116 -19.52 18.68 0.83
CA LEU A 116 -18.87 19.03 -0.44
C LEU A 116 -17.34 19.21 -0.37
N PHE A 117 -16.76 19.19 0.83
CA PHE A 117 -15.32 19.35 1.09
C PHE A 117 -14.71 18.10 1.76
N ARG A 118 -15.39 16.94 1.70
CA ARG A 118 -14.87 15.67 2.25
C ARG A 118 -13.96 14.91 1.29
N ASP A 119 -13.79 15.42 0.08
CA ASP A 119 -12.88 14.86 -0.91
C ASP A 119 -11.48 15.49 -0.84
N SER A 120 -10.53 14.91 -1.55
CA SER A 120 -9.22 15.48 -1.78
C SER A 120 -9.29 16.79 -2.57
N ALA A 121 -8.25 17.62 -2.46
CA ALA A 121 -8.19 18.88 -3.21
C ALA A 121 -8.26 18.67 -4.73
N HIS A 122 -7.72 17.54 -5.21
CA HIS A 122 -7.81 17.02 -6.57
C HIS A 122 -7.30 15.56 -6.57
N ASP A 123 -7.66 14.78 -7.59
CA ASP A 123 -7.28 13.35 -7.71
C ASP A 123 -5.78 13.10 -7.50
N GLY A 124 -4.93 13.96 -8.07
CA GLY A 124 -3.48 13.85 -7.89
C GLY A 124 -3.00 13.96 -6.42
N PHE A 125 -3.73 14.66 -5.54
CA PHE A 125 -3.40 14.75 -4.12
C PHE A 125 -3.78 13.47 -3.39
N HIS A 126 -4.91 12.86 -3.78
CA HIS A 126 -5.37 11.57 -3.26
C HIS A 126 -4.32 10.49 -3.50
N GLU A 127 -3.89 10.34 -4.76
CA GLU A 127 -2.92 9.33 -5.18
C GLU A 127 -1.52 9.60 -4.63
N ALA A 128 -1.08 10.86 -4.62
CA ALA A 128 0.25 11.22 -4.09
C ALA A 128 0.38 10.90 -2.59
N LEU A 129 -0.70 11.05 -1.81
CA LEU A 129 -0.70 10.68 -0.40
C LEU A 129 -0.55 9.16 -0.24
N GLY A 130 -1.36 8.36 -0.95
CA GLY A 130 -1.25 6.90 -0.93
C GLY A 130 0.16 6.44 -1.27
N ASP A 131 0.72 6.96 -2.37
CA ASP A 131 2.08 6.65 -2.81
C ASP A 131 3.16 7.05 -1.80
N LEU A 132 3.01 8.20 -1.15
CA LEU A 132 3.92 8.63 -0.09
C LEU A 132 3.95 7.62 1.06
N ILE A 133 2.78 7.13 1.48
CA ILE A 133 2.71 6.12 2.55
C ILE A 133 3.30 4.79 2.07
N GLY A 134 3.05 4.38 0.83
CA GLY A 134 3.68 3.19 0.24
C GLY A 134 5.22 3.27 0.24
N LEU A 135 5.79 4.44 -0.08
CA LEU A 135 7.23 4.69 -0.05
C LEU A 135 7.84 4.64 1.37
N SER A 136 7.02 4.81 2.41
CA SER A 136 7.47 4.71 3.80
C SER A 136 7.86 3.28 4.22
N VAL A 137 7.47 2.27 3.42
CA VAL A 137 7.83 0.84 3.59
C VAL A 137 9.31 0.62 3.23
N THR A 138 10.18 1.19 4.05
CA THR A 138 11.64 1.16 3.90
C THR A 138 12.25 -0.05 4.61
N PRO A 139 13.48 -0.47 4.26
CA PRO A 139 14.24 -1.44 5.04
C PRO A 139 14.28 -1.16 6.54
N ALA A 140 14.47 0.11 6.92
CA ALA A 140 14.51 0.53 8.32
C ALA A 140 13.16 0.33 9.01
N TYR A 141 12.06 0.66 8.34
CA TYR A 141 10.72 0.36 8.83
C TYR A 141 10.50 -1.14 9.01
N LEU A 142 10.83 -1.96 8.00
CA LEU A 142 10.67 -3.42 8.05
C LEU A 142 11.45 -4.04 9.22
N THR A 143 12.65 -3.54 9.53
CA THR A 143 13.41 -3.99 10.71
C THR A 143 12.72 -3.61 12.01
N ARG A 144 12.18 -2.39 12.13
CA ARG A 144 11.46 -1.94 13.34
C ARG A 144 10.23 -2.78 13.64
N ILE A 145 9.51 -3.22 12.60
CA ILE A 145 8.31 -4.05 12.75
C ILE A 145 8.62 -5.57 12.76
N GLY A 146 9.90 -5.95 12.78
CA GLY A 146 10.34 -7.35 12.88
C GLY A 146 10.18 -8.16 11.59
N LEU A 147 9.88 -7.53 10.45
CA LEU A 147 9.80 -8.18 9.13
C LEU A 147 11.13 -8.18 8.37
N ARG A 148 12.22 -7.79 9.04
CA ARG A 148 13.59 -7.88 8.56
C ARG A 148 14.54 -8.02 9.74
N GLU A 149 15.56 -8.88 9.62
CA GLU A 149 16.56 -9.07 10.67
C GLU A 149 17.34 -7.79 10.98
N ALA A 150 17.62 -7.56 12.26
CA ALA A 150 18.48 -6.47 12.70
C ALA A 150 19.92 -6.74 12.24
N GLY A 151 20.56 -5.75 11.62
CA GLY A 151 21.92 -5.90 11.08
C GLY A 151 22.01 -6.53 9.69
N ALA A 152 20.88 -6.92 9.07
CA ALA A 152 20.87 -7.38 7.69
C ALA A 152 21.44 -6.28 6.76
N THR A 153 22.32 -6.68 5.82
CA THR A 153 22.98 -5.77 4.88
C THR A 153 21.95 -4.90 4.15
N PRO A 154 22.08 -3.56 4.16
CA PRO A 154 21.17 -2.69 3.43
C PRO A 154 21.21 -3.02 1.93
N PRO A 155 20.07 -2.93 1.22
CA PRO A 155 20.08 -3.11 -0.23
C PRO A 155 20.96 -2.04 -0.88
N SER A 156 21.51 -2.34 -2.06
CA SER A 156 22.26 -1.36 -2.84
C SER A 156 21.43 -0.09 -3.04
N PRO A 157 21.93 1.11 -2.71
CA PRO A 157 21.23 2.36 -2.96
C PRO A 157 20.87 2.53 -4.44
N ILE A 158 21.82 2.22 -5.34
CA ILE A 158 21.61 2.29 -6.81
C ILE A 158 20.55 1.29 -7.24
N GLY A 159 20.60 0.05 -6.74
CA GLY A 159 19.59 -0.97 -7.03
C GLY A 159 18.19 -0.56 -6.57
N THR A 160 18.10 0.03 -5.38
CA THR A 160 16.84 0.50 -4.80
C THR A 160 16.26 1.65 -5.61
N LEU A 161 17.09 2.65 -5.94
CA LEU A 161 16.68 3.80 -6.74
C LEU A 161 16.31 3.41 -8.17
N LEU A 162 17.03 2.47 -8.81
CA LEU A 162 16.67 1.99 -10.13
C LEU A 162 15.32 1.26 -10.12
N ARG A 163 15.05 0.43 -9.10
CA ARG A 163 13.74 -0.22 -8.96
C ARG A 163 12.61 0.80 -8.83
N ILE A 164 12.79 1.83 -7.99
CA ILE A 164 11.81 2.93 -7.86
C ILE A 164 11.67 3.68 -9.19
N ALA A 165 12.78 3.94 -9.89
CA ALA A 165 12.75 4.63 -11.17
C ALA A 165 12.01 3.84 -12.24
N LEU A 166 12.21 2.52 -12.33
CA LEU A 166 11.50 1.66 -13.29
C LEU A 166 9.99 1.59 -13.04
N ASP A 167 9.57 1.73 -11.79
CA ASP A 167 8.16 1.79 -11.41
C ASP A 167 7.54 3.16 -11.72
N LYS A 168 8.21 4.25 -11.32
CA LYS A 168 7.62 5.60 -11.33
C LYS A 168 7.91 6.42 -12.58
N VAL A 169 9.11 6.31 -13.18
CA VAL A 169 9.54 7.22 -14.28
C VAL A 169 8.90 6.86 -15.63
N PRO A 170 8.82 5.59 -16.07
CA PRO A 170 8.13 5.23 -17.30
C PRO A 170 6.63 5.54 -17.29
N PHE A 171 6.01 5.61 -16.11
CA PHE A 171 4.60 5.99 -15.97
C PHE A 171 4.34 7.43 -16.41
N LEU A 172 5.29 8.35 -16.22
CA LEU A 172 5.12 9.78 -16.55
C LEU A 172 4.82 10.05 -18.04
N PRO A 173 5.63 9.56 -19.02
CA PRO A 173 5.28 9.74 -20.43
C PRO A 173 4.04 8.92 -20.83
N PHE A 174 3.80 7.77 -20.19
CA PHE A 174 2.62 6.95 -20.45
C PHE A 174 1.32 7.64 -20.06
N SER A 175 1.23 8.20 -18.85
CA SER A 175 0.03 8.88 -18.36
C SER A 175 -0.32 10.10 -19.21
N VAL A 176 0.68 10.92 -19.54
CA VAL A 176 0.49 12.08 -20.43
C VAL A 176 0.00 11.65 -21.82
N ALA A 177 0.49 10.53 -22.36
CA ALA A 177 0.06 10.03 -23.65
C ALA A 177 -1.40 9.54 -23.63
N VAL A 178 -1.81 8.81 -22.59
CA VAL A 178 -3.19 8.33 -22.42
C VAL A 178 -4.17 9.49 -22.25
N ASP A 179 -3.85 10.45 -21.39
CA ASP A 179 -4.74 11.60 -21.13
C ASP A 179 -4.87 12.53 -22.34
N ARG A 180 -3.81 12.68 -23.15
CA ARG A 180 -3.88 13.44 -24.41
C ARG A 180 -4.68 12.74 -25.50
N TRP A 181 -4.83 11.43 -25.43
CA TRP A 181 -5.53 10.64 -26.45
C TRP A 181 -7.05 10.61 -26.23
N ARG A 182 -7.51 10.63 -24.97
CA ARG A 182 -8.93 10.66 -24.60
C ARG A 182 -9.61 11.96 -25.02
#